data_AF-A0A9C9GKM7-F1
#
_entry.id   AF-A0A9C9GKM7-F1
#
_cell.length_a   1.000
_cell.length_b   1.000
_cell.length_c   1.000
_cell.angle_alpha   90.00
_cell.angle_beta   90.00
_cell.angle_gamma   90.00
#
_symmetry.space_group_name_H-M   'P 1'
#
loop_
_entity.id
_entity.type
_entity.pdbx_description
1 polymer ?
#
loop_
_entity_poly.entity_id
_entity_poly.type
_entity_poly.pdbx_seq_one_letter_code
_entity_poly.pdbx_strand_id
1 'polypeptide(L)'
;MKKKILQYFLLSSFILLSHIAESASIYNPTLVIYPNAPITELDTIYAELGGDFATTGYEIDGSPLVTIIDYNIGIDFNSLSPPPDLIVLAVLTPFSVNADIGLLSAGVYNVNANFYVDGILEQTVTDSFAVSAVPLPAGVWLFVSGLLGLLGIAKRKTT
;
A
#
# COMPACT_ATOMS: atom_id res chain seq x y z
N MET A 1 16.65 -17.67 57.56
CA MET A 1 16.25 -18.54 56.41
C MET A 1 15.20 -17.91 55.49
N LYS A 2 14.20 -17.17 56.00
CA LYS A 2 13.11 -16.56 55.20
C LYS A 2 13.53 -15.49 54.16
N LYS A 3 14.60 -14.73 54.40
CA LYS A 3 15.07 -13.65 53.50
C LYS A 3 15.57 -14.15 52.14
N LYS A 4 16.22 -15.33 52.09
CA LYS A 4 16.78 -15.88 50.85
C LYS A 4 15.69 -16.39 49.91
N ILE A 5 14.63 -17.00 50.45
CA ILE A 5 13.50 -17.53 49.65
C ILE A 5 12.75 -16.40 48.93
N LEU A 6 12.49 -15.29 49.62
CA LEU A 6 11.84 -14.11 49.01
C LEU A 6 12.71 -13.50 47.90
N GLN A 7 14.03 -13.51 48.08
CA GLN A 7 14.99 -12.99 47.11
C GLN A 7 15.06 -13.87 45.86
N TYR A 8 15.03 -15.20 46.00
CA TYR A 8 14.93 -16.10 44.87
C TYR A 8 13.59 -16.00 44.13
N PHE A 9 12.49 -15.77 44.86
CA PHE A 9 11.16 -15.60 44.24
C PHE A 9 11.05 -14.28 43.45
N LEU A 10 11.64 -13.19 43.95
CA LEU A 10 11.73 -11.92 43.22
C LEU A 10 12.65 -12.03 42.00
N LEU A 11 13.78 -12.74 42.13
CA LEU A 11 14.71 -12.93 41.02
C LEU A 11 14.10 -13.85 39.93
N SER A 12 13.37 -14.90 40.30
CA SER A 12 12.65 -15.74 39.33
C SER A 12 11.49 -15.01 38.68
N SER A 13 10.77 -14.17 39.42
CA SER A 13 9.72 -13.31 38.84
C SER A 13 10.29 -12.35 37.82
N PHE A 14 11.48 -11.76 38.06
CA PHE A 14 12.11 -10.82 37.13
C PHE A 14 12.61 -11.49 35.84
N ILE A 15 13.05 -12.75 35.90
CA ILE A 15 13.47 -13.55 34.74
C ILE A 15 12.26 -14.07 33.94
N LEU A 16 11.13 -14.34 34.60
CA LEU A 16 9.88 -14.73 33.93
C LEU A 16 9.15 -13.55 33.27
N LEU A 17 9.45 -12.31 33.67
CA LEU A 17 8.87 -11.08 33.11
C LEU A 17 9.58 -10.57 31.85
N SER A 18 10.76 -11.10 31.50
CA SER A 18 11.53 -10.63 30.34
C SER A 18 11.14 -11.30 29.00
N HIS A 19 10.07 -12.08 28.97
CA HIS A 19 9.48 -12.64 27.74
C HIS A 19 8.05 -12.12 27.54
N ILE A 20 7.78 -10.86 27.88
CA ILE A 20 6.69 -10.17 27.20
C ILE A 20 7.18 -10.03 25.76
N ALA A 21 6.71 -10.92 24.90
CA ALA A 21 6.93 -10.87 23.46
C ALA A 21 6.82 -9.41 23.02
N GLU A 22 7.86 -8.90 22.36
CA GLU A 22 7.76 -7.62 21.66
C GLU A 22 6.51 -7.71 20.80
N SER A 23 5.50 -6.94 21.18
CA SER A 23 4.21 -6.93 20.55
C SER A 23 4.41 -6.73 19.05
N ALA A 24 3.82 -7.63 18.26
CA ALA A 24 3.27 -7.36 16.94
C ALA A 24 3.47 -5.90 16.51
N SER A 25 4.57 -5.56 15.84
CA SER A 25 4.82 -4.18 15.47
C SER A 25 5.58 -4.09 14.16
N ILE A 26 5.10 -3.15 13.34
CA ILE A 26 5.69 -2.77 12.07
C ILE A 26 6.39 -1.43 12.31
N TYR A 27 7.66 -1.36 11.90
CA TYR A 27 8.48 -0.17 11.99
C TYR A 27 8.69 0.43 10.61
N ASN A 28 8.81 1.76 10.56
CA ASN A 28 9.12 2.51 9.35
C ASN A 28 8.26 2.14 8.13
N PRO A 29 6.92 2.01 8.25
CA PRO A 29 6.16 1.62 7.08
C PRO A 29 6.25 2.69 6.00
N THR A 30 6.34 2.22 4.77
CA THR A 30 6.47 3.04 3.58
C THR A 30 5.32 2.76 2.63
N LEU A 31 4.88 3.80 1.94
CA LEU A 31 3.92 3.73 0.85
C LEU A 31 4.53 4.48 -0.33
N VAL A 32 4.65 3.82 -1.48
CA VAL A 32 5.14 4.42 -2.72
C VAL A 32 4.18 4.10 -3.85
N ILE A 33 3.72 5.12 -4.57
CA ILE A 33 2.82 4.96 -5.71
C ILE A 33 3.61 4.93 -7.01
N TYR A 34 3.24 3.99 -7.89
CA TYR A 34 3.82 3.85 -9.22
C TYR A 34 2.76 3.93 -10.32
N PRO A 35 3.12 4.47 -11.50
CA PRO A 35 4.45 4.97 -11.86
C PRO A 35 4.80 6.31 -11.18
N ASN A 36 6.08 6.54 -10.88
CA ASN A 36 6.59 7.76 -10.22
C ASN A 36 6.73 8.97 -11.18
N ALA A 37 5.91 9.00 -12.23
CA ALA A 37 5.87 10.02 -13.26
C ALA A 37 4.47 10.67 -13.26
N PRO A 38 4.18 11.66 -14.13
CA PRO A 38 2.81 12.11 -14.31
C PRO A 38 1.94 10.89 -14.69
N ILE A 39 1.09 10.46 -13.78
CA ILE A 39 0.22 9.32 -13.98
C ILE A 39 -0.91 9.76 -14.91
N THR A 40 -1.27 8.90 -15.86
CA THR A 40 -2.35 9.13 -16.81
C THR A 40 -3.44 8.09 -16.67
N GLU A 41 -4.63 8.36 -17.22
CA GLU A 41 -5.77 7.42 -17.22
C GLU A 41 -5.49 6.10 -17.97
N LEU A 42 -4.38 6.02 -18.73
CA LEU A 42 -3.97 4.81 -19.44
C LEU A 42 -2.95 3.98 -18.65
N ASP A 43 -2.40 4.52 -17.56
CA ASP A 43 -1.40 3.85 -16.75
C ASP A 43 -2.06 2.94 -15.72
N THR A 44 -1.58 1.70 -15.63
CA THR A 44 -1.95 0.80 -14.53
C THR A 44 -1.14 1.18 -13.30
N ILE A 45 -1.84 1.46 -12.21
CA ILE A 45 -1.28 2.00 -10.98
C ILE A 45 -1.10 0.87 -9.97
N TYR A 46 0.03 0.87 -9.28
CA TYR A 46 0.29 -0.02 -8.16
C TYR A 46 0.89 0.77 -7.00
N ALA A 47 0.62 0.29 -5.78
CA ALA A 47 1.27 0.78 -4.57
C ALA A 47 2.27 -0.26 -4.09
N GLU A 48 3.48 0.16 -3.78
CA GLU A 48 4.44 -0.63 -3.03
C GLU A 48 4.34 -0.24 -1.55
N LEU A 49 3.98 -1.23 -0.72
CA LEU A 49 3.98 -1.13 0.73
C LEU A 49 5.26 -1.76 1.24
N GLY A 50 5.90 -1.14 2.22
CA GLY A 50 7.10 -1.70 2.84
C GLY A 50 7.23 -1.31 4.28
N GLY A 51 8.30 -1.79 4.92
CA GLY A 51 8.62 -1.51 6.32
C GLY A 51 9.50 -2.60 6.90
N ASP A 52 9.64 -2.61 8.22
CA ASP A 52 10.40 -3.60 8.96
C ASP A 52 9.51 -4.27 10.03
N PHE A 53 9.46 -5.59 10.07
CA PHE A 53 8.88 -6.31 11.21
C PHE A 53 9.84 -6.29 12.40
N ALA A 54 9.30 -6.23 13.62
CA ALA A 54 10.08 -6.24 14.87
C ALA A 54 11.07 -7.40 14.98
N THR A 55 10.67 -8.57 14.49
CA THR A 55 11.43 -9.82 14.57
C THR A 55 11.30 -10.62 13.28
N THR A 56 12.08 -11.68 13.15
CA THR A 56 11.90 -12.68 12.08
C THR A 56 10.64 -13.52 12.30
N GLY A 57 10.06 -14.07 11.23
CA GLY A 57 9.01 -15.11 11.33
C GLY A 57 7.57 -14.61 11.19
N TYR A 58 7.39 -13.32 10.89
CA TYR A 58 6.10 -12.81 10.45
C TYR A 58 5.74 -13.40 9.09
N GLU A 59 4.45 -13.65 8.89
CA GLU A 59 3.91 -14.13 7.62
C GLU A 59 2.98 -13.08 7.02
N ILE A 60 3.06 -12.88 5.71
CA ILE A 60 2.12 -12.00 5.00
C ILE A 60 0.81 -12.77 4.81
N ASP A 61 -0.30 -12.22 5.32
CA ASP A 61 -1.63 -12.83 5.26
C ASP A 61 -2.33 -12.49 3.94
N GLY A 62 -1.79 -13.02 2.85
CA GLY A 62 -2.33 -12.85 1.51
C GLY A 62 -1.99 -11.52 0.84
N SER A 63 -2.69 -11.23 -0.26
CA SER A 63 -2.50 -9.99 -1.02
C SER A 63 -3.20 -8.81 -0.34
N PRO A 64 -2.63 -7.59 -0.39
CA PRO A 64 -3.31 -6.41 0.15
C PRO A 64 -4.69 -6.21 -0.47
N LEU A 65 -5.67 -5.84 0.36
CA LEU A 65 -7.02 -5.53 -0.09
C LEU A 65 -7.10 -4.07 -0.50
N VAL A 66 -7.49 -3.79 -1.74
CA VAL A 66 -7.66 -2.43 -2.25
C VAL A 66 -9.14 -2.07 -2.37
N THR A 67 -9.52 -0.95 -1.79
CA THR A 67 -10.88 -0.38 -1.88
C THR A 67 -10.79 1.03 -2.44
N ILE A 68 -11.59 1.32 -3.47
CA ILE A 68 -11.62 2.64 -4.11
C ILE A 68 -13.04 3.20 -3.98
N ILE A 69 -13.16 4.33 -3.29
CA ILE A 69 -14.42 5.07 -3.15
C ILE A 69 -14.15 6.51 -3.55
N ASP A 70 -14.71 6.91 -4.70
CA ASP A 70 -14.47 8.19 -5.34
C ASP A 70 -12.96 8.43 -5.54
N TYR A 71 -12.41 9.45 -4.86
CA TYR A 71 -10.99 9.82 -4.90
C TYR A 71 -10.21 9.36 -3.66
N ASN A 72 -10.74 8.40 -2.91
CA ASN A 72 -10.07 7.81 -1.75
C ASN A 72 -9.77 6.34 -2.00
N ILE A 73 -8.52 5.96 -1.80
CA ILE A 73 -8.01 4.61 -1.96
C ILE A 73 -7.62 4.10 -0.57
N GLY A 74 -8.28 3.05 -0.11
CA GLY A 74 -7.89 2.29 1.06
C GLY A 74 -7.10 1.06 0.65
N ILE A 75 -5.98 0.80 1.30
CA ILE A 75 -5.17 -0.40 1.10
C ILE A 75 -4.94 -1.04 2.46
N ASP A 76 -5.46 -2.25 2.66
CA ASP A 76 -5.30 -2.98 3.91
C ASP A 76 -4.27 -4.09 3.72
N PHE A 77 -3.15 -3.98 4.41
CA PHE A 77 -2.11 -5.00 4.48
C PHE A 77 -2.22 -5.77 5.79
N ASN A 78 -2.31 -7.10 5.70
CA ASN A 78 -2.41 -7.96 6.87
C ASN A 78 -1.16 -8.85 6.97
N SER A 79 -0.69 -9.02 8.20
CA SER A 79 0.39 -9.94 8.53
C SER A 79 0.04 -10.70 9.81
N LEU A 80 0.65 -11.88 9.97
CA LEU A 80 0.53 -12.72 11.14
C LEU A 80 1.82 -12.66 11.93
N SER A 81 1.70 -12.50 13.25
CA SER A 81 2.86 -12.57 14.14
C SER A 81 3.44 -13.98 14.18
N PRO A 82 4.75 -14.12 14.48
CA PRO A 82 5.36 -15.43 14.63
C PRO A 82 4.66 -16.25 15.73
N PRO A 83 4.48 -17.57 15.55
CA PRO A 83 3.91 -18.42 16.59
C PRO A 83 4.68 -18.29 17.91
N PRO A 84 4.01 -18.30 19.08
CA PRO A 84 4.64 -18.07 20.38
C PRO A 84 5.68 -19.12 20.78
N ASP A 85 5.64 -20.30 20.14
CA ASP A 85 6.56 -21.41 20.39
C ASP A 85 7.86 -21.28 19.56
N LEU A 86 7.95 -20.29 18.67
CA LEU A 86 9.13 -20.04 17.84
C LEU A 86 10.08 -19.07 18.56
N ILE A 87 11.33 -19.50 18.76
CA ILE A 87 12.39 -18.60 19.21
C ILE A 87 12.78 -17.72 18.02
N VAL A 88 12.32 -16.47 18.04
CA VAL A 88 12.63 -15.47 17.02
C VAL A 88 13.79 -14.59 17.45
N LEU A 89 14.60 -14.16 16.48
CA LEU A 89 15.65 -13.19 16.71
C LEU A 89 15.00 -11.79 16.76
N ALA A 90 15.35 -11.00 17.77
CA ALA A 90 14.98 -9.59 17.88
C ALA A 90 15.80 -8.75 16.90
N VAL A 91 15.54 -8.94 15.62
CA VAL A 91 16.19 -8.28 14.50
C VAL A 91 15.10 -7.79 13.54
N LEU A 92 15.20 -6.50 13.20
CA LEU A 92 14.31 -5.88 12.21
C LEU A 92 14.39 -6.63 10.88
N THR A 93 13.25 -7.10 10.41
CA THR A 93 13.16 -7.89 9.17
C THR A 93 12.38 -7.10 8.12
N PRO A 94 13.04 -6.61 7.05
CA PRO A 94 12.37 -5.79 6.05
C PRO A 94 11.36 -6.60 5.23
N PHE A 95 10.28 -5.94 4.82
CA PHE A 95 9.31 -6.48 3.88
C PHE A 95 8.95 -5.46 2.79
N SER A 96 8.52 -5.96 1.64
CA SER A 96 7.92 -5.17 0.56
C SER A 96 6.85 -6.02 -0.14
N VAL A 97 5.69 -5.42 -0.40
CA VAL A 97 4.55 -6.04 -1.07
C VAL A 97 3.86 -5.05 -1.99
N ASN A 98 3.41 -5.53 -3.15
CA ASN A 98 2.68 -4.71 -4.10
C ASN A 98 1.17 -4.91 -3.96
N ALA A 99 0.44 -3.80 -4.03
CA ALA A 99 -1.01 -3.75 -4.14
C ALA A 99 -1.39 -3.19 -5.52
N ASP A 100 -2.16 -3.95 -6.29
CA ASP A 100 -2.66 -3.50 -7.60
C ASP A 100 -3.86 -2.56 -7.40
N ILE A 101 -3.73 -1.32 -7.84
CA ILE A 101 -4.81 -0.31 -7.78
C ILE A 101 -5.62 -0.33 -9.09
N GLY A 102 -4.99 -0.67 -10.22
CA GLY A 102 -5.62 -0.71 -11.53
C GLY A 102 -5.64 0.65 -12.25
N LEU A 103 -6.66 0.85 -13.09
CA LEU A 103 -6.84 2.08 -13.87
C LEU A 103 -7.74 3.06 -13.10
N LEU A 104 -7.35 4.33 -13.11
CA LEU A 104 -8.10 5.41 -12.46
C LEU A 104 -8.49 6.49 -13.46
N SER A 105 -9.62 7.14 -13.22
CA SER A 105 -10.01 8.36 -13.93
C SER A 105 -9.12 9.54 -13.53
N ALA A 106 -9.09 10.59 -14.35
CA ALA A 106 -8.38 11.81 -14.02
C ALA A 106 -8.90 12.44 -12.71
N GLY A 107 -7.99 12.84 -11.84
CA GLY A 107 -8.32 13.40 -10.53
C GLY A 107 -7.14 13.36 -9.56
N VAL A 108 -7.37 13.84 -8.35
CA VAL A 108 -6.39 13.77 -7.25
C VAL A 108 -6.88 12.75 -6.25
N TYR A 109 -6.08 11.72 -6.00
CA TYR A 109 -6.43 10.62 -5.12
C TYR A 109 -5.67 10.75 -3.80
N ASN A 110 -6.36 10.46 -2.69
CA ASN A 110 -5.76 10.24 -1.38
C ASN A 110 -5.68 8.74 -1.14
N VAL A 111 -4.52 8.27 -0.70
CA VAL A 111 -4.25 6.86 -0.42
C VAL A 111 -4.01 6.70 1.07
N ASN A 112 -4.73 5.78 1.70
CA ASN A 112 -4.52 5.37 3.08
C ASN A 112 -4.12 3.89 3.08
N ALA A 113 -2.87 3.60 3.42
CA ALA A 113 -2.37 2.25 3.63
C ALA A 113 -2.41 1.91 5.12
N ASN A 114 -3.25 0.95 5.50
CA ASN A 114 -3.41 0.45 6.85
C ASN A 114 -2.64 -0.85 7.02
N PHE A 115 -1.79 -0.91 8.04
CA PHE A 115 -0.94 -2.05 8.35
C PHE A 115 -1.50 -2.76 9.57
N TYR A 116 -1.92 -4.01 9.39
CA TYR A 116 -2.49 -4.85 10.42
C TYR A 116 -1.55 -6.00 10.76
N VAL A 117 -1.44 -6.30 12.06
CA VAL A 117 -0.82 -7.52 12.57
C VAL A 117 -1.85 -8.28 13.39
N ASP A 118 -2.10 -9.54 13.06
CA ASP A 118 -3.12 -10.39 13.71
C ASP A 118 -4.51 -9.73 13.74
N GLY A 119 -4.84 -8.95 12.71
CA GLY A 119 -6.10 -8.19 12.60
C GLY A 119 -6.18 -6.92 13.47
N ILE A 120 -5.10 -6.54 14.16
CA ILE A 120 -4.99 -5.30 14.93
C ILE A 120 -4.30 -4.24 14.07
N LEU A 121 -4.88 -3.04 13.99
CA LEU A 121 -4.28 -1.92 13.27
C LEU A 121 -3.08 -1.39 14.05
N GLU A 122 -1.89 -1.50 13.46
CA GLU A 122 -0.64 -1.00 14.04
C GLU A 122 -0.34 0.42 13.55
N GLN A 123 -0.45 0.65 12.24
CA GLN A 123 -0.10 1.95 11.64
C GLN A 123 -0.90 2.25 10.37
N THR A 124 -1.07 3.54 10.10
CA THR A 124 -1.60 4.04 8.82
C THR A 124 -0.57 4.99 8.19
N VAL A 125 -0.28 4.79 6.91
CA VAL A 125 0.54 5.68 6.08
C VAL A 125 -0.35 6.30 5.02
N THR A 126 -0.25 7.62 4.83
CA THR A 126 -1.08 8.35 3.88
C THR A 126 -0.22 9.01 2.82
N ASP A 127 -0.65 8.96 1.57
CA ASP A 127 -0.04 9.66 0.45
C ASP A 127 -1.11 10.23 -0.49
N SER A 128 -0.72 11.11 -1.41
CA SER A 128 -1.64 11.65 -2.42
C SER A 128 -0.94 11.81 -3.77
N PHE A 129 -1.64 11.48 -4.85
CA PHE A 129 -1.13 11.63 -6.20
C PHE A 129 -2.21 12.11 -7.17
N ALA A 130 -1.79 12.62 -8.32
CA ALA A 130 -2.69 13.09 -9.37
C ALA A 130 -2.63 12.21 -10.61
N VAL A 131 -3.79 11.88 -11.14
CA VAL A 131 -3.98 11.24 -12.44
C VAL A 131 -4.44 12.29 -13.43
N SER A 132 -3.74 12.39 -14.55
CA SER A 132 -4.02 13.34 -15.61
C SER A 132 -4.81 12.70 -16.75
N ALA A 133 -5.78 13.44 -17.30
CA ALA A 133 -6.48 13.02 -18.49
C ALA A 133 -5.51 13.00 -19.68
N VAL A 134 -5.57 11.94 -20.50
CA VAL A 134 -4.74 11.87 -21.70
C VAL A 134 -5.33 12.80 -22.77
N PRO A 135 -4.61 13.85 -23.21
CA PRO A 135 -5.10 14.71 -24.27
C PRO A 135 -5.28 13.89 -25.55
N LEU A 136 -6.46 13.99 -26.18
CA LEU A 136 -6.67 13.37 -27.49
C LEU A 136 -5.60 13.90 -28.46
N PRO A 137 -4.94 13.02 -29.24
CA PRO A 137 -3.93 13.46 -30.19
C PRO A 137 -4.50 14.53 -31.12
N ALA A 138 -3.74 15.60 -31.39
CA ALA A 138 -4.14 16.65 -32.33
C ALA A 138 -4.55 16.08 -33.70
N GLY A 139 -3.99 14.93 -34.08
CA GLY A 139 -4.36 14.17 -35.26
C GLY A 139 -5.84 13.77 -35.32
N VAL A 140 -6.50 13.49 -34.18
CA VAL A 140 -7.95 13.19 -34.16
C VAL A 140 -8.75 14.41 -34.59
N TRP A 141 -8.41 15.59 -34.07
CA TRP A 141 -9.05 16.85 -34.47
C TRP A 141 -8.77 17.21 -35.93
N LEU A 142 -7.54 17.00 -36.40
CA LEU A 142 -7.17 17.18 -37.80
C LEU A 142 -7.90 16.20 -38.73
N PHE A 143 -8.06 14.96 -38.30
CA PHE A 143 -8.78 13.95 -39.06
C PHE A 143 -10.27 14.30 -39.18
N VAL A 144 -10.91 14.67 -38.08
CA VAL A 144 -12.33 15.09 -38.08
C VAL A 144 -12.54 16.35 -38.92
N SER A 145 -11.67 17.36 -38.78
CA SER A 145 -11.76 18.57 -39.60
C SER A 145 -11.51 18.30 -41.09
N GLY A 146 -10.55 17.44 -41.42
CA GLY A 146 -10.28 17.01 -42.80
C GLY A 146 -11.46 16.25 -43.41
N LEU A 147 -12.09 15.35 -42.65
CA LEU A 147 -13.27 14.59 -43.09
C LEU A 147 -14.47 15.52 -43.35
N LEU A 148 -14.73 16.47 -42.45
CA LEU A 148 -15.78 17.47 -42.63
C LEU A 148 -15.50 18.36 -43.86
N GLY A 149 -14.24 18.74 -44.08
CA GLY A 149 -13.82 19.47 -45.28
C GLY A 149 -14.11 18.70 -46.57
N LEU A 150 -13.78 17.41 -46.62
CA LEU A 150 -14.04 16.54 -47.78
C LEU A 150 -15.54 16.38 -48.07
N LEU A 151 -16.36 16.18 -47.03
CA LEU A 151 -17.82 16.10 -47.17
C LEU A 151 -18.42 17.42 -47.69
N GLY A 152 -17.88 18.56 -47.26
CA GLY A 152 -18.27 19.87 -47.77
C GLY A 152 -17.96 20.04 -49.26
N ILE A 153 -16.77 19.60 -49.70
CA ILE A 153 -16.36 19.67 -51.12
C ILE A 153 -17.22 18.73 -51.99
N ALA A 154 -17.54 17.53 -51.50
CA ALA A 154 -18.31 16.53 -52.25
C ALA A 154 -19.72 17.01 -52.63
N LYS A 155 -20.37 17.84 -51.80
CA LYS A 155 -21.71 18.38 -52.07
C LYS A 155 -21.77 19.45 -53.17
N ARG A 156 -20.63 20.00 -53.61
CA ARG A 156 -20.61 21.11 -54.56
C ARG A 156 -20.82 20.70 -56.04
N LYS A 157 -20.87 19.41 -56.36
CA LYS A 157 -20.87 18.93 -57.76
C LYS A 157 -22.26 18.71 -58.39
N THR A 158 -23.33 19.21 -57.78
CA THR A 158 -24.73 19.01 -58.26
C THR A 158 -25.41 20.32 -58.69
N THR A 159 -24.69 21.23 -59.32
CA THR A 159 -25.24 22.42 -59.99
C THR A 159 -24.52 22.59 -61.32
#